data_AF-A0A965WH80-F1
#
_entry.id   AF-A0A965WH80-F1
#
_cell.length_a   1.000
_cell.length_b   1.000
_cell.length_c   1.000
_cell.angle_alpha   90.00
_cell.angle_beta   90.00
_cell.angle_gamma   90.00
#
_symmetry.space_group_name_H-M   'P 1'
#
loop_
_entity.id
_entity.type
_entity.pdbx_description
1 polymer ?
#
loop_
_entity_poly.entity_id
_entity_poly.type
_entity_poly.pdbx_seq_one_letter_code
_entity_poly.pdbx_strand_id
1 'polypeptide(L)'
;MSDLLQTTSEIDKQHIITLFNTRVKGIEICLEGQNINHCGKEGHWLETKMGIKHNAKNEPDINGYEMKKSSSKITLGDFSASEYAFSGKNKRNSINTLNNWTDEIKLSRSDFIKTFGNPNPSKENRYSWSGSCVPTYNNWNSNGQILTINENNDIIIYYSFSNDTRSVKIDFPLFLQNDNIVIALWKSSKMKPHIDNKFDKKGFFICKKIGNTYEKICFGKAFNFEYFIECIKNRKVIFDSGMYDGNIRNYSQFRGSCFWNELITEEY
;
A
#
# COMPACT_ATOMS: atom_id res chain seq x y z
N MET A 1 -4.45 24.95 -27.45
CA MET A 1 -4.80 24.34 -26.14
C MET A 1 -3.66 23.49 -25.59
N SER A 2 -2.95 22.70 -26.41
CA SER A 2 -1.76 21.93 -26.02
C SER A 2 -0.64 22.80 -25.43
N ASP A 3 -0.30 23.92 -26.08
CA ASP A 3 0.87 24.72 -25.69
C ASP A 3 0.67 25.46 -24.36
N LEU A 4 -0.58 25.81 -24.04
CA LEU A 4 -0.95 26.42 -22.75
C LEU A 4 -0.90 25.40 -21.60
N LEU A 5 -1.27 24.14 -21.87
CA LEU A 5 -1.17 23.05 -20.91
C LEU A 5 0.30 22.65 -20.67
N GLN A 6 1.11 22.62 -21.73
CA GLN A 6 2.55 22.36 -21.66
C GLN A 6 3.25 23.42 -20.79
N THR A 7 2.99 24.70 -21.05
CA THR A 7 3.60 25.81 -20.30
C THR A 7 3.18 25.84 -18.83
N THR A 8 1.93 25.52 -18.50
CA THR A 8 1.47 25.42 -17.11
C THR A 8 2.16 24.27 -16.36
N SER A 9 2.34 23.11 -17.02
CA SER A 9 3.04 21.97 -16.42
C SER A 9 4.50 22.28 -16.09
N GLU A 10 5.19 23.02 -16.96
CA GLU A 10 6.59 23.39 -16.74
C GLU A 10 6.74 24.41 -15.60
N ILE A 11 5.83 25.39 -15.49
CA ILE A 11 5.80 26.34 -14.37
C ILE A 11 5.62 25.58 -13.03
N ASP A 12 4.72 24.61 -13.00
CA ASP A 12 4.44 23.83 -11.79
C ASP A 12 5.64 22.98 -11.35
N LYS A 13 6.29 22.29 -12.29
CA LYS A 13 7.53 21.56 -12.01
C LYS A 13 8.63 22.50 -11.51
N GLN A 14 8.81 23.64 -12.18
CA GLN A 14 9.85 24.60 -11.81
C GLN A 14 9.65 25.17 -10.40
N HIS A 15 8.39 25.36 -9.99
CA HIS A 15 8.06 25.72 -8.62
C HIS A 15 8.49 24.64 -7.61
N ILE A 16 8.17 23.36 -7.88
CA ILE A 16 8.58 22.22 -7.04
C ILE A 16 10.11 22.12 -6.97
N ILE A 17 10.81 22.25 -8.10
CA ILE A 17 12.28 22.24 -8.17
C ILE A 17 12.87 23.40 -7.35
N THR A 18 12.27 24.58 -7.41
CA THR A 18 12.71 25.75 -6.64
C THR A 18 12.54 25.50 -5.15
N LEU A 19 11.40 24.95 -4.70
CA LEU A 19 11.19 24.56 -3.30
C LEU A 19 12.24 23.54 -2.84
N PHE A 20 12.49 22.52 -3.66
CA PHE A 20 13.49 21.49 -3.36
C PHE A 20 14.89 22.10 -3.20
N ASN A 21 15.36 22.87 -4.19
CA ASN A 21 16.69 23.48 -4.18
C ASN A 21 16.90 24.47 -3.02
N THR A 22 15.84 25.19 -2.63
CA THR A 22 15.95 26.23 -1.59
C THR A 22 15.74 25.71 -0.17
N ARG A 23 14.99 24.62 0.02
CA ARG A 23 14.53 24.17 1.35
C ARG A 23 14.91 22.74 1.71
N VAL A 24 15.39 21.94 0.75
CA VAL A 24 15.64 20.51 0.94
C VAL A 24 17.04 20.10 0.50
N LYS A 25 17.49 20.51 -0.68
CA LYS A 25 18.75 20.05 -1.29
C LYS A 25 19.96 20.34 -0.41
N GLY A 26 20.76 19.33 -0.10
CA GLY A 26 21.97 19.43 0.72
C GLY A 26 21.73 19.73 2.22
N ILE A 27 20.47 19.86 2.66
CA ILE A 27 20.15 20.11 4.07
C ILE A 27 20.09 18.79 4.81
N GLU A 28 20.84 18.69 5.91
CA GLU A 28 20.85 17.50 6.74
C GLU A 28 19.48 17.25 7.39
N ILE A 29 19.03 16.00 7.31
CA ILE A 29 17.75 15.59 7.87
C ILE A 29 17.86 15.60 9.39
N CYS A 30 17.12 16.52 10.02
CA CYS A 30 16.98 16.61 11.46
C CYS A 30 15.64 16.05 11.92
N LEU A 31 15.68 14.99 12.73
CA LEU A 31 14.50 14.32 13.29
C LEU A 31 14.39 14.52 14.81
N GLU A 32 15.13 15.49 15.35
CA GLU A 32 15.11 15.83 16.77
C GLU A 32 13.69 16.19 17.22
N GLY A 33 13.29 15.73 18.40
CA GLY A 33 11.95 15.90 18.94
C GLY A 33 10.86 15.04 18.29
N GLN A 34 11.15 14.30 17.21
CA GLN A 34 10.20 13.35 16.64
C GLN A 34 10.29 11.98 17.34
N ASN A 35 9.15 11.31 17.47
CA ASN A 35 9.10 9.96 18.04
C ASN A 35 10.02 9.01 17.25
N ILE A 36 11.03 8.47 17.93
CA ILE A 36 12.04 7.60 17.31
C ILE A 36 11.43 6.38 16.63
N ASN A 37 10.30 5.89 17.13
CA ASN A 37 9.58 4.71 16.64
C ASN A 37 8.61 5.00 15.48
N HIS A 38 8.46 6.26 15.06
CA HIS A 38 7.58 6.60 13.95
C HIS A 38 8.27 6.35 12.60
N CYS A 39 7.93 5.26 11.91
CA CYS A 39 8.53 4.91 10.62
C CYS A 39 8.32 5.97 9.51
N GLY A 40 7.31 6.85 9.64
CA GLY A 40 7.00 7.91 8.68
C GLY A 40 7.68 9.25 8.94
N LYS A 41 8.50 9.38 10.00
CA LYS A 41 9.06 10.66 10.48
C LYS A 41 9.87 11.44 9.43
N GLU A 42 10.65 10.72 8.62
CA GLU A 42 11.45 11.33 7.54
C GLU A 42 10.56 11.86 6.41
N GLY A 43 9.47 11.15 6.09
CA GLY A 43 8.48 11.63 5.11
C GLY A 43 7.83 12.92 5.58
N HIS A 44 7.38 12.96 6.84
CA HIS A 44 6.80 14.16 7.44
C HIS A 44 7.77 15.35 7.48
N TRP A 45 9.05 15.09 7.78
CA TRP A 45 10.09 16.12 7.72
C TRP A 45 10.19 16.70 6.31
N LEU A 46 10.27 15.85 5.29
CA LEU A 46 10.37 16.27 3.89
C LEU A 46 9.14 17.06 3.45
N GLU A 47 7.94 16.58 3.78
CA GLU A 47 6.67 17.26 3.50
C GLU A 47 6.65 18.67 4.10
N THR A 48 7.08 18.79 5.36
CA THR A 48 7.17 20.07 6.06
C THR A 48 8.16 21.02 5.37
N LYS A 49 9.33 20.52 4.96
CA LYS A 49 10.34 21.33 4.24
C LYS A 49 9.85 21.80 2.86
N MET A 50 9.08 20.96 2.18
CA MET A 50 8.44 21.30 0.92
C MET A 50 7.20 22.19 1.08
N GLY A 51 6.82 22.55 2.32
CA GLY A 51 5.70 23.45 2.60
C GLY A 51 4.32 22.79 2.56
N ILE A 52 4.28 21.45 2.60
CA ILE A 52 3.04 20.67 2.58
C ILE A 52 2.43 20.66 4.00
N LYS A 53 1.14 20.98 4.10
CA LYS A 53 0.36 20.83 5.33
C LYS A 53 -0.16 19.39 5.43
N HIS A 54 0.19 18.70 6.51
CA HIS A 54 -0.28 17.35 6.82
C HIS A 54 -1.81 17.27 6.78
N ASN A 55 -2.34 16.42 5.92
CA ASN A 55 -3.76 16.21 5.76
C ASN A 55 -4.05 14.77 5.31
N ALA A 56 -5.31 14.35 5.38
CA ALA A 56 -5.75 13.00 4.97
C ALA A 56 -6.47 13.02 3.62
N LYS A 57 -6.24 14.04 2.79
CA LYS A 57 -6.95 14.18 1.52
C LYS A 57 -6.39 13.21 0.49
N ASN A 58 -7.30 12.75 -0.37
CA ASN A 58 -6.97 11.91 -1.49
C ASN A 58 -6.71 12.75 -2.74
N GLU A 59 -5.68 13.60 -2.68
CA GLU A 59 -5.23 14.48 -3.77
C GLU A 59 -3.70 14.54 -3.80
N PRO A 60 -3.10 15.01 -4.90
CA PRO A 60 -1.64 15.15 -5.02
C PRO A 60 -1.12 16.25 -4.08
N ASP A 61 0.14 16.14 -3.65
CA ASP A 61 0.71 17.00 -2.61
C ASP A 61 0.99 18.44 -3.08
N ILE A 62 1.61 18.63 -4.26
CA ILE A 62 1.98 19.96 -4.76
C ILE A 62 1.67 20.05 -6.25
N ASN A 63 0.88 21.06 -6.65
CA ASN A 63 0.62 21.43 -8.05
C ASN A 63 0.20 20.26 -8.96
N GLY A 64 -0.51 19.27 -8.41
CA GLY A 64 -0.97 18.09 -9.16
C GLY A 64 0.02 16.92 -9.21
N TYR A 65 1.16 17.01 -8.51
CA TYR A 65 2.11 15.91 -8.33
C TYR A 65 2.07 15.34 -6.91
N GLU A 66 2.05 14.01 -6.81
CA GLU A 66 2.26 13.30 -5.54
C GLU A 66 3.75 13.26 -5.19
N MET A 67 4.10 13.61 -3.96
CA MET A 67 5.46 13.52 -3.44
C MET A 67 5.74 12.14 -2.87
N LYS A 68 6.93 11.60 -3.16
CA LYS A 68 7.47 10.43 -2.46
C LYS A 68 8.90 10.69 -2.00
N LYS A 69 9.29 9.98 -0.94
CA LYS A 69 10.70 9.86 -0.56
C LYS A 69 11.29 8.59 -1.17
N SER A 70 12.55 8.66 -1.58
CA SER A 70 13.29 7.46 -1.97
C SER A 70 13.40 6.45 -0.82
N SER A 71 13.24 5.17 -1.15
CA SER A 71 13.46 4.02 -0.27
C SER A 71 13.54 2.74 -1.11
N SER A 72 13.92 1.62 -0.51
CA SER A 72 13.99 0.33 -1.21
C SER A 72 12.63 -0.18 -1.70
N LYS A 73 11.56 0.17 -0.98
CA LYS A 73 10.16 -0.08 -1.35
C LYS A 73 9.36 1.18 -1.05
N ILE A 74 8.95 1.88 -2.10
CA ILE A 74 8.17 3.11 -1.96
C ILE A 74 6.69 2.76 -2.01
N THR A 75 5.96 3.22 -0.99
CA THR A 75 4.52 3.00 -0.81
C THR A 75 3.72 3.91 -1.73
N LEU A 76 2.82 3.33 -2.52
CA LEU A 76 1.81 4.07 -3.28
C LEU A 76 0.78 4.65 -2.31
N GLY A 77 0.24 3.79 -1.43
CA GLY A 77 -0.60 4.17 -0.31
C GLY A 77 -0.91 3.00 0.62
N ASP A 78 -1.55 3.33 1.74
CA ASP A 78 -2.12 2.39 2.71
C ASP A 78 -3.64 2.36 2.51
N PHE A 79 -4.11 1.34 1.81
CA PHE A 79 -5.49 1.19 1.39
C PHE A 79 -6.07 -0.04 2.09
N SER A 80 -6.86 0.15 3.15
CA SER A 80 -7.57 -0.98 3.77
C SER A 80 -8.53 -1.64 2.78
N ALA A 81 -8.66 -2.97 2.87
CA ALA A 81 -9.64 -3.71 2.09
C ALA A 81 -11.04 -3.13 2.31
N SER A 82 -11.86 -3.19 1.26
CA SER A 82 -13.28 -2.87 1.36
C SER A 82 -13.96 -3.75 2.41
N GLU A 83 -13.55 -5.02 2.45
CA GLU A 83 -14.08 -6.05 3.33
C GLU A 83 -12.93 -6.99 3.74
N TYR A 84 -12.91 -7.39 5.01
CA TYR A 84 -12.10 -8.50 5.50
C TYR A 84 -13.04 -9.58 6.04
N ALA A 85 -12.58 -10.83 6.14
CA ALA A 85 -13.38 -11.91 6.77
C ALA A 85 -13.81 -11.57 8.22
N PHE A 86 -13.01 -10.74 8.91
CA PHE A 86 -13.32 -10.23 10.25
C PHE A 86 -14.12 -8.92 10.29
N SER A 87 -14.44 -8.32 9.12
CA SER A 87 -15.28 -7.12 9.09
C SER A 87 -16.63 -7.43 9.73
N GLY A 88 -17.17 -6.48 10.50
CA GLY A 88 -18.42 -6.67 11.22
C GLY A 88 -19.65 -6.84 10.31
N LYS A 89 -20.81 -7.10 10.94
CA LYS A 89 -22.11 -7.24 10.26
C LYS A 89 -22.36 -6.08 9.29
N ASN A 90 -22.94 -6.38 8.13
CA ASN A 90 -23.21 -5.45 7.02
C ASN A 90 -21.95 -4.84 6.35
N LYS A 91 -20.74 -5.13 6.84
CA LYS A 91 -19.47 -4.63 6.29
C LYS A 91 -18.64 -5.73 5.60
N ARG A 92 -19.23 -6.92 5.42
CA ARG A 92 -18.61 -8.06 4.72
C ARG A 92 -19.58 -8.81 3.80
N ASN A 93 -20.58 -8.12 3.26
CA ASN A 93 -21.66 -8.75 2.50
C ASN A 93 -21.14 -9.47 1.25
N SER A 94 -20.18 -8.89 0.53
CA SER A 94 -19.60 -9.55 -0.65
C SER A 94 -18.81 -10.79 -0.24
N ILE A 95 -18.05 -10.73 0.85
CA ILE A 95 -17.37 -11.92 1.37
C ILE A 95 -18.36 -12.99 1.83
N ASN A 96 -19.45 -12.62 2.51
CA ASN A 96 -20.50 -13.55 2.90
C ASN A 96 -21.09 -14.27 1.67
N THR A 97 -21.44 -13.52 0.62
CA THR A 97 -21.95 -14.11 -0.63
C THR A 97 -20.91 -15.02 -1.29
N LEU A 98 -19.66 -14.57 -1.43
CA LEU A 98 -18.61 -15.32 -2.11
C LEU A 98 -18.24 -16.62 -1.38
N ASN A 99 -18.29 -16.62 -0.04
CA ASN A 99 -17.96 -17.78 0.77
C ASN A 99 -19.19 -18.64 1.14
N ASN A 100 -20.39 -18.25 0.72
CA ASN A 100 -21.65 -18.82 1.20
C ASN A 100 -21.74 -18.84 2.74
N TRP A 101 -21.34 -17.74 3.38
CA TRP A 101 -21.39 -17.55 4.83
C TRP A 101 -22.64 -16.79 5.27
N THR A 102 -23.13 -17.11 6.46
CA THR A 102 -24.15 -16.31 7.16
C THR A 102 -23.47 -15.35 8.15
N ASP A 103 -24.25 -14.43 8.71
CA ASP A 103 -23.79 -13.54 9.79
C ASP A 103 -23.50 -14.27 11.11
N GLU A 104 -23.82 -15.57 11.20
CA GLU A 104 -23.52 -16.41 12.36
C GLU A 104 -22.02 -16.75 12.44
N ILE A 105 -21.34 -16.82 11.29
CA ILE A 105 -19.90 -17.07 11.23
C ILE A 105 -19.17 -15.84 11.77
N LYS A 106 -18.54 -15.93 12.93
CA LYS A 106 -17.79 -14.81 13.52
C LYS A 106 -16.30 -15.10 13.47
N LEU A 107 -15.54 -14.12 13.03
CA LEU A 107 -14.08 -14.13 13.08
C LEU A 107 -13.64 -12.77 13.62
N SER A 108 -12.96 -12.75 14.77
CA SER A 108 -12.39 -11.49 15.26
C SER A 108 -11.14 -11.14 14.45
N ARG A 109 -10.70 -9.88 14.51
CA ARG A 109 -9.42 -9.49 13.90
C ARG A 109 -8.23 -10.23 14.52
N SER A 110 -8.27 -10.51 15.83
CA SER A 110 -7.21 -11.29 16.49
C SER A 110 -7.21 -12.73 15.97
N ASP A 111 -8.37 -13.36 15.83
CA ASP A 111 -8.49 -14.71 15.27
C ASP A 111 -8.01 -14.74 13.81
N PHE A 112 -8.41 -13.76 13.00
CA PHE A 112 -7.91 -13.62 11.63
C PHE A 112 -6.37 -13.59 11.58
N ILE A 113 -5.74 -12.78 12.43
CA ILE A 113 -4.27 -12.66 12.47
C ILE A 113 -3.62 -13.95 12.97
N LYS A 114 -4.22 -14.65 13.93
CA LYS A 114 -3.71 -15.93 14.44
C LYS A 114 -3.84 -17.05 13.40
N THR A 115 -4.94 -17.06 12.65
CA THR A 115 -5.22 -18.06 11.61
C THR A 115 -4.34 -17.84 10.37
N PHE A 116 -4.35 -16.62 9.81
CA PHE A 116 -3.72 -16.33 8.52
C PHE A 116 -2.32 -15.72 8.64
N GLY A 117 -1.94 -15.26 9.83
CA GLY A 117 -0.61 -14.70 10.10
C GLY A 117 0.41 -15.73 10.58
N ASN A 118 1.56 -15.20 11.01
CA ASN A 118 2.64 -15.96 11.63
C ASN A 118 3.02 -15.32 12.99
N PRO A 119 3.43 -16.13 13.98
CA PRO A 119 4.07 -15.62 15.19
C PRO A 119 5.45 -15.07 14.85
N ASN A 120 5.89 -14.04 15.56
CA ASN A 120 7.24 -13.51 15.45
C ASN A 120 8.03 -13.80 16.75
N PRO A 121 8.98 -14.75 16.75
CA PRO A 121 9.78 -15.09 17.93
C PRO A 121 10.56 -13.90 18.51
N SER A 122 11.00 -12.96 17.67
CA SER A 122 11.71 -11.75 18.12
C SER A 122 10.80 -10.71 18.81
N LYS A 123 9.49 -10.96 18.83
CA LYS A 123 8.45 -10.10 19.41
C LYS A 123 7.56 -10.90 20.37
N GLU A 124 8.17 -11.79 21.16
CA GLU A 124 7.47 -12.61 22.17
C GLU A 124 6.33 -13.43 21.54
N ASN A 125 6.56 -13.96 20.34
CA ASN A 125 5.57 -14.70 19.54
C ASN A 125 4.29 -13.92 19.22
N ARG A 126 4.33 -12.58 19.24
CA ARG A 126 3.23 -11.76 18.75
C ARG A 126 2.89 -12.12 17.31
N TYR A 127 1.63 -12.43 17.05
CA TYR A 127 1.17 -12.74 15.71
C TYR A 127 1.02 -11.48 14.85
N SER A 128 1.30 -11.67 13.56
CA SER A 128 1.09 -10.66 12.53
C SER A 128 0.70 -11.32 11.22
N TRP A 129 -0.20 -10.68 10.49
CA TRP A 129 -0.39 -10.95 9.07
C TRP A 129 0.58 -10.04 8.32
N SER A 130 1.86 -10.42 8.33
CA SER A 130 2.96 -9.68 7.72
C SER A 130 4.09 -10.62 7.30
N GLY A 131 4.95 -10.18 6.37
CA GLY A 131 6.07 -11.00 5.92
C GLY A 131 5.62 -12.18 5.06
N SER A 132 6.11 -13.39 5.36
CA SER A 132 5.95 -14.57 4.47
C SER A 132 4.50 -15.07 4.31
N CYS A 133 3.61 -14.76 5.26
CA CYS A 133 2.19 -15.12 5.14
C CYS A 133 1.40 -14.15 4.26
N VAL A 134 1.96 -13.00 3.89
CA VAL A 134 1.31 -12.05 2.99
C VAL A 134 1.36 -12.63 1.57
N PRO A 135 0.21 -12.76 0.89
CA PRO A 135 0.17 -13.40 -0.42
C PRO A 135 0.68 -12.48 -1.52
N THR A 136 1.27 -13.08 -2.54
CA THR A 136 1.71 -12.41 -3.77
C THR A 136 0.80 -12.79 -4.94
N TYR A 137 0.79 -11.98 -6.00
CA TYR A 137 -0.07 -12.23 -7.15
C TYR A 137 0.20 -13.61 -7.78
N ASN A 138 -0.89 -14.38 -7.88
CA ASN A 138 -0.96 -15.69 -8.51
C ASN A 138 0.11 -16.68 -8.02
N ASN A 139 0.33 -16.73 -6.71
CA ASN A 139 1.22 -17.68 -6.06
C ASN A 139 0.73 -18.01 -4.64
N TRP A 140 0.45 -19.28 -4.37
CA TRP A 140 0.11 -19.76 -3.02
C TRP A 140 1.33 -19.71 -2.12
N ASN A 141 1.19 -19.16 -0.92
CA ASN A 141 2.21 -19.24 0.12
C ASN A 141 1.99 -20.43 1.06
N SER A 142 2.94 -20.68 1.97
CA SER A 142 2.86 -21.77 2.96
C SER A 142 1.64 -21.70 3.87
N ASN A 143 1.05 -20.52 4.04
CA ASN A 143 -0.14 -20.32 4.85
C ASN A 143 -1.42 -20.49 4.04
N GLY A 144 -1.34 -21.08 2.84
CA GLY A 144 -2.48 -21.35 1.96
C GLY A 144 -3.14 -20.10 1.44
N GLN A 145 -2.42 -19.00 1.24
CA GLN A 145 -3.00 -17.75 0.76
C GLN A 145 -2.47 -17.34 -0.62
N ILE A 146 -3.35 -16.77 -1.44
CA ILE A 146 -3.05 -16.24 -2.78
C ILE A 146 -3.74 -14.90 -2.98
N LEU A 147 -3.10 -14.02 -3.74
CA LEU A 147 -3.70 -12.77 -4.20
C LEU A 147 -4.05 -12.93 -5.69
N THR A 148 -5.29 -12.61 -6.06
CA THR A 148 -5.76 -12.62 -7.44
C THR A 148 -6.47 -11.31 -7.77
N ILE A 149 -6.73 -11.10 -9.06
CA ILE A 149 -7.48 -9.96 -9.58
C ILE A 149 -8.56 -10.52 -10.50
N ASN A 150 -9.82 -10.16 -10.25
CA ASN A 150 -10.95 -10.61 -11.07
C ASN A 150 -11.16 -9.73 -12.31
N GLU A 151 -12.16 -10.06 -13.12
CA GLU A 151 -12.56 -9.31 -14.32
C GLU A 151 -13.02 -7.87 -14.04
N ASN A 152 -13.47 -7.57 -12.82
CA ASN A 152 -13.84 -6.22 -12.39
C ASN A 152 -12.65 -5.41 -11.82
N ASN A 153 -11.43 -5.94 -11.93
CA ASN A 153 -10.21 -5.42 -11.32
C ASN A 153 -10.29 -5.27 -9.79
N ASP A 154 -11.14 -6.05 -9.13
CA ASP A 154 -11.09 -6.20 -7.67
C ASP A 154 -9.86 -7.01 -7.30
N ILE A 155 -9.18 -6.62 -6.24
CA ILE A 155 -8.06 -7.37 -5.68
C ILE A 155 -8.63 -8.26 -4.58
N ILE A 156 -8.40 -9.56 -4.68
CA ILE A 156 -9.00 -10.56 -3.80
C ILE A 156 -7.89 -11.40 -3.19
N ILE A 157 -7.96 -11.64 -1.89
CA ILE A 157 -7.12 -12.63 -1.24
C ILE A 157 -7.98 -13.82 -0.85
N TYR A 158 -7.54 -14.99 -1.30
CA TYR A 158 -8.15 -16.27 -0.97
C TYR A 158 -7.28 -17.05 0.01
N TYR A 159 -7.93 -17.85 0.83
CA TYR A 159 -7.37 -18.94 1.62
C TYR A 159 -7.80 -20.29 1.02
N SER A 160 -6.90 -21.27 1.07
CA SER A 160 -7.17 -22.65 0.70
C SER A 160 -6.58 -23.59 1.75
N PHE A 161 -7.45 -24.39 2.37
CA PHE A 161 -7.05 -25.41 3.33
C PHE A 161 -6.13 -26.45 2.70
N SER A 162 -6.36 -26.85 1.45
CA SER A 162 -5.51 -27.83 0.77
C SER A 162 -4.11 -27.28 0.46
N ASN A 163 -3.98 -25.97 0.18
CA ASN A 163 -2.70 -25.32 -0.07
C ASN A 163 -1.99 -24.81 1.20
N ASP A 164 -2.66 -24.74 2.35
CA ASP A 164 -2.01 -24.43 3.63
C ASP A 164 -1.14 -25.60 4.06
N THR A 165 0.17 -25.42 4.16
CA THR A 165 1.11 -26.51 4.48
C THR A 165 1.40 -26.64 5.97
N ARG A 166 0.83 -25.75 6.80
CA ARG A 166 1.06 -25.73 8.24
C ARG A 166 0.23 -26.83 8.92
N SER A 167 0.81 -27.52 9.89
CA SER A 167 0.10 -28.54 10.68
C SER A 167 -1.06 -27.94 11.50
N VAL A 168 -0.90 -26.72 12.02
CA VAL A 168 -1.90 -26.02 12.86
C VAL A 168 -3.24 -25.76 12.14
N LYS A 169 -3.30 -25.88 10.80
CA LYS A 169 -4.54 -25.64 10.06
C LYS A 169 -5.69 -26.55 10.47
N ILE A 170 -5.40 -27.74 10.99
CA ILE A 170 -6.40 -28.71 11.47
C ILE A 170 -7.20 -28.18 12.67
N ASP A 171 -6.62 -27.24 13.43
CA ASP A 171 -7.24 -26.61 14.59
C ASP A 171 -8.11 -25.41 14.22
N PHE A 172 -8.10 -25.00 12.94
CA PHE A 172 -8.93 -23.89 12.48
C PHE A 172 -10.42 -24.30 12.45
N PRO A 173 -11.34 -23.33 12.63
CA PRO A 173 -12.78 -23.59 12.54
C PRO A 173 -13.18 -24.36 11.28
N LEU A 174 -14.17 -25.25 11.39
CA LEU A 174 -14.63 -26.10 10.29
C LEU A 174 -14.98 -25.32 9.01
N PHE A 175 -15.55 -24.11 9.14
CA PHE A 175 -15.89 -23.27 7.97
C PHE A 175 -14.66 -22.77 7.19
N LEU A 176 -13.46 -22.87 7.76
CA LEU A 176 -12.19 -22.60 7.09
C LEU A 176 -11.51 -23.86 6.57
N GLN A 177 -11.99 -25.07 6.89
CA GLN A 177 -11.44 -26.33 6.38
C GLN A 177 -11.96 -26.62 4.96
N ASN A 178 -11.88 -25.62 4.09
CA ASN A 178 -12.32 -25.66 2.71
C ASN A 178 -11.39 -24.78 1.85
N ASP A 179 -11.54 -24.87 0.55
CA ASP A 179 -10.77 -24.12 -0.43
C ASP A 179 -11.51 -22.87 -0.94
N ASN A 180 -10.74 -21.94 -1.50
CA ASN A 180 -11.24 -20.73 -2.15
C ASN A 180 -12.07 -19.81 -1.23
N ILE A 181 -11.70 -19.74 0.05
CA ILE A 181 -12.32 -18.83 1.02
C ILE A 181 -11.76 -17.41 0.82
N VAL A 182 -12.60 -16.44 0.48
CA VAL A 182 -12.21 -15.03 0.41
C VAL A 182 -11.98 -14.48 1.82
N ILE A 183 -10.77 -13.96 2.06
CA ILE A 183 -10.38 -13.43 3.38
C ILE A 183 -10.17 -11.91 3.38
N ALA A 184 -9.90 -11.31 2.22
CA ALA A 184 -9.87 -9.86 2.03
C ALA A 184 -10.26 -9.48 0.59
N LEU A 185 -10.98 -8.37 0.45
CA LEU A 185 -11.50 -7.87 -0.83
C LEU A 185 -11.31 -6.36 -0.93
N TRP A 186 -10.56 -5.90 -1.93
CA TRP A 186 -10.50 -4.50 -2.34
C TRP A 186 -11.34 -4.33 -3.60
N LYS A 187 -12.41 -3.54 -3.48
CA LYS A 187 -13.29 -3.23 -4.61
C LYS A 187 -12.64 -2.18 -5.49
N SER A 188 -12.63 -2.41 -6.80
CA SER A 188 -12.09 -1.45 -7.79
C SER A 188 -12.76 -0.09 -7.67
N SER A 189 -14.07 -0.05 -7.41
CA SER A 189 -14.84 1.19 -7.17
C SER A 189 -14.33 2.04 -5.99
N LYS A 190 -13.66 1.44 -5.00
CA LYS A 190 -13.01 2.17 -3.90
C LYS A 190 -11.54 2.45 -4.16
N MET A 191 -10.83 1.52 -4.80
CA MET A 191 -9.41 1.65 -5.08
C MET A 191 -9.09 2.65 -6.19
N LYS A 192 -9.91 2.69 -7.24
CA LYS A 192 -9.70 3.54 -8.41
C LYS A 192 -9.55 5.02 -8.05
N PRO A 193 -10.45 5.62 -7.25
CA PRO A 193 -10.26 7.01 -6.82
C PRO A 193 -8.99 7.24 -6.01
N HIS A 194 -8.52 6.27 -5.21
CA HIS A 194 -7.29 6.40 -4.44
C HIS A 194 -6.03 6.48 -5.32
N ILE A 195 -6.04 5.82 -6.46
CA ILE A 195 -4.95 5.87 -7.41
C ILE A 195 -5.10 7.10 -8.31
N ASP A 196 -6.23 7.25 -8.98
CA ASP A 196 -6.41 8.24 -10.04
C ASP A 196 -6.38 9.67 -9.52
N ASN A 197 -6.88 9.92 -8.31
CA ASN A 197 -6.87 11.27 -7.76
C ASN A 197 -5.47 11.75 -7.42
N LYS A 198 -4.54 10.83 -7.09
CA LYS A 198 -3.16 11.13 -6.67
C LYS A 198 -2.18 11.09 -7.84
N PHE A 199 -2.22 10.03 -8.64
CA PHE A 199 -1.18 9.73 -9.62
C PHE A 199 -1.60 10.03 -11.07
N ASP A 200 -2.90 10.07 -11.36
CA ASP A 200 -3.45 10.33 -12.69
C ASP A 200 -3.78 11.82 -12.91
N LYS A 201 -2.98 12.70 -12.31
CA LYS A 201 -3.04 14.15 -12.52
C LYS A 201 -1.85 14.60 -13.34
N LYS A 202 -0.71 14.85 -12.69
CA LYS A 202 0.55 15.16 -13.37
C LYS A 202 1.64 14.13 -13.10
N GLY A 203 1.35 13.12 -12.28
CA GLY A 203 2.27 12.06 -11.89
C GLY A 203 2.82 12.29 -10.50
N PHE A 204 4.11 12.04 -10.33
CA PHE A 204 4.76 12.09 -9.02
C PHE A 204 6.15 12.70 -9.12
N PHE A 205 6.70 13.08 -7.98
CA PHE A 205 8.13 13.35 -7.86
C PHE A 205 8.73 12.62 -6.65
N ILE A 206 10.01 12.28 -6.77
CA ILE A 206 10.77 11.55 -5.76
C ILE A 206 12.01 12.36 -5.37
N CYS A 207 12.15 12.66 -4.08
CA CYS A 207 13.40 13.19 -3.55
C CYS A 207 14.35 12.01 -3.24
N LYS A 208 15.49 11.98 -3.93
CA LYS A 208 16.56 10.97 -3.76
C LYS A 208 17.57 11.42 -2.72
N LYS A 209 17.87 10.52 -1.80
CA LYS A 209 18.76 10.74 -0.66
C LYS A 209 20.15 10.15 -0.95
N ILE A 210 21.20 10.87 -0.55
CA ILE A 210 22.60 10.40 -0.51
C ILE A 210 23.11 10.68 0.91
N GLY A 211 23.58 9.66 1.63
CA GLY A 211 23.94 9.84 3.04
C GLY A 211 22.75 10.29 3.88
N ASN A 212 22.85 11.43 4.56
CA ASN A 212 21.77 12.01 5.39
C ASN A 212 21.10 13.26 4.76
N THR A 213 21.34 13.52 3.47
CA THR A 213 20.83 14.69 2.75
C THR A 213 20.07 14.26 1.50
N TYR A 214 19.08 15.06 1.09
CA TYR A 214 18.46 14.89 -0.22
C TYR A 214 19.26 15.68 -1.25
N GLU A 215 19.61 15.02 -2.36
CA GLU A 215 20.53 15.61 -3.35
C GLU A 215 19.90 15.78 -4.73
N LYS A 216 18.90 14.95 -5.04
CA LYS A 216 18.24 14.98 -6.34
C LYS A 216 16.73 14.91 -6.22
N ILE A 217 16.04 15.44 -7.23
CA ILE A 217 14.60 15.31 -7.40
C ILE A 217 14.31 14.72 -8.77
N CYS A 218 13.44 13.72 -8.82
CA CYS A 218 13.05 13.04 -10.05
C CYS A 218 11.57 13.18 -10.29
N PHE A 219 11.16 13.45 -11.52
CA PHE A 219 9.75 13.48 -11.92
C PHE A 219 9.42 12.23 -12.72
N GLY A 220 8.25 11.67 -12.47
CA GLY A 220 7.74 10.52 -13.20
C GLY A 220 6.36 10.74 -13.77
N LYS A 221 6.07 10.00 -14.85
CA LYS A 221 4.82 10.11 -15.59
C LYS A 221 3.59 9.77 -14.74
N ALA A 222 2.47 10.40 -15.09
CA ALA A 222 1.16 10.03 -14.57
C ALA A 222 0.80 8.59 -14.92
N PHE A 223 0.03 7.96 -14.04
CA PHE A 223 -0.52 6.63 -14.28
C PHE A 223 -1.87 6.47 -13.57
N ASN A 224 -2.74 5.65 -14.15
CA ASN A 224 -4.08 5.39 -13.66
C ASN A 224 -4.19 4.03 -12.95
N PHE A 225 -5.38 3.77 -12.40
CA PHE A 225 -5.74 2.54 -11.72
C PHE A 225 -5.54 1.29 -12.59
N GLU A 226 -5.86 1.35 -13.88
CA GLU A 226 -5.72 0.22 -14.79
C GLU A 226 -4.24 -0.20 -14.92
N TYR A 227 -3.34 0.77 -15.09
CA TYR A 227 -1.90 0.50 -15.10
C TYR A 227 -1.39 -0.01 -13.76
N PHE A 228 -1.91 0.52 -12.64
CA PHE A 228 -1.60 0.03 -11.30
C PHE A 228 -1.97 -1.46 -11.14
N ILE A 229 -3.14 -1.87 -11.62
CA ILE A 229 -3.60 -3.27 -11.59
C ILE A 229 -2.68 -4.16 -12.44
N GLU A 230 -2.31 -3.72 -13.64
CA GLU A 230 -1.34 -4.45 -14.47
C GLU A 230 0.03 -4.57 -13.80
N CYS A 231 0.46 -3.57 -13.05
CA CYS A 231 1.69 -3.64 -12.26
C CYS A 231 1.62 -4.64 -11.11
N ILE A 232 0.44 -4.87 -10.50
CA ILE A 232 0.25 -5.95 -9.53
C ILE A 232 0.34 -7.32 -10.21
N LYS A 233 -0.34 -7.49 -11.36
CA LYS A 233 -0.30 -8.75 -12.13
C LYS A 233 1.13 -9.11 -12.54
N ASN A 234 1.92 -8.11 -12.91
CA ASN A 234 3.33 -8.25 -13.27
C ASN A 234 4.29 -8.23 -12.07
N ARG A 235 3.77 -8.21 -10.83
CA ARG A 235 4.53 -8.22 -9.57
C ARG A 235 5.50 -7.03 -9.40
N LYS A 236 5.31 -5.94 -10.14
CA LYS A 236 6.03 -4.66 -9.99
C LYS A 236 5.53 -3.87 -8.79
N VAL A 237 4.24 -4.03 -8.49
CA VAL A 237 3.61 -3.57 -7.25
C VAL A 237 3.20 -4.79 -6.44
N ILE A 238 3.51 -4.79 -5.16
CA ILE A 238 3.14 -5.85 -4.22
C ILE A 238 2.19 -5.32 -3.15
N PHE A 239 1.34 -6.22 -2.66
CA PHE A 239 0.65 -6.02 -1.40
C PHE A 239 1.58 -6.39 -0.24
N ASP A 240 1.68 -5.52 0.75
CA ASP A 240 2.44 -5.68 1.97
C ASP A 240 1.52 -5.35 3.14
N SER A 241 1.36 -6.29 4.07
CA SER A 241 0.55 -6.05 5.26
C SER A 241 1.42 -5.85 6.48
N GLY A 242 1.16 -4.77 7.22
CA GLY A 242 1.71 -4.50 8.54
C GLY A 242 0.74 -4.85 9.65
N MET A 243 -0.26 -5.70 9.40
CA MET A 243 -1.31 -5.99 10.37
C MET A 243 -0.78 -6.87 11.50
N TYR A 244 -0.97 -6.46 12.76
CA TYR A 244 -0.56 -7.26 13.89
C TYR A 244 -1.46 -7.12 15.13
N ASP A 245 -1.31 -8.06 16.06
CA ASP A 245 -2.10 -8.08 17.29
C ASP A 245 -1.68 -6.97 18.27
N GLY A 246 -2.64 -6.30 18.90
CA GLY A 246 -2.39 -5.13 19.76
C GLY A 246 -2.29 -3.78 19.04
N ASN A 247 -2.44 -3.72 17.71
CA ASN A 247 -2.65 -2.47 16.96
C ASN A 247 -3.93 -2.58 16.12
N ILE A 248 -4.78 -1.55 16.17
CA ILE A 248 -6.07 -1.54 15.47
C ILE A 248 -5.96 -1.26 13.96
N ARG A 249 -4.84 -0.71 13.49
CA ARG A 249 -4.64 -0.39 12.08
C ARG A 249 -4.39 -1.67 11.28
N ASN A 250 -4.93 -1.69 10.06
CA ASN A 250 -4.77 -2.83 9.16
C ASN A 250 -3.43 -2.79 8.42
N TYR A 251 -2.92 -1.60 8.11
CA TYR A 251 -1.67 -1.39 7.36
C TYR A 251 -1.64 -2.22 6.07
N SER A 252 -2.46 -1.84 5.10
CA SER A 252 -2.65 -2.56 3.85
C SER A 252 -1.97 -1.81 2.73
N GLN A 253 -0.68 -2.03 2.58
CA GLN A 253 0.20 -1.15 1.81
C GLN A 253 0.46 -1.74 0.44
N PHE A 254 0.28 -0.93 -0.59
CA PHE A 254 0.69 -1.27 -1.94
C PHE A 254 2.01 -0.56 -2.23
N ARG A 255 3.04 -1.34 -2.58
CA ARG A 255 4.43 -0.87 -2.63
C ARG A 255 5.09 -1.30 -3.93
N GLY A 256 5.91 -0.42 -4.49
CA GLY A 256 6.74 -0.70 -5.65
C GLY A 256 8.22 -0.48 -5.34
N SER A 257 9.10 -1.32 -5.89
CA SER A 257 10.56 -1.12 -5.84
C SER A 257 11.05 -0.54 -7.17
N CYS A 258 11.13 -1.36 -8.22
CA CYS A 258 11.53 -0.94 -9.56
C CYS A 258 10.47 -0.10 -10.29
N PHE A 259 9.19 -0.31 -9.95
CA PHE A 259 8.03 0.40 -10.51
C PHE A 259 8.26 1.90 -10.68
N TRP A 260 8.74 2.57 -9.63
CA TRP A 260 8.91 4.02 -9.65
C TRP A 260 10.00 4.48 -10.61
N ASN A 261 11.13 3.75 -10.66
CA ASN A 261 12.24 4.09 -11.53
C ASN A 261 11.88 3.93 -13.02
N GLU A 262 11.04 2.96 -13.36
CA GLU A 262 10.54 2.77 -14.74
C GLU A 262 9.63 3.92 -15.22
N LEU A 263 9.06 4.68 -14.30
CA LEU A 263 8.18 5.81 -14.60
C LEU A 263 8.89 7.16 -14.58
N ILE A 264 10.11 7.25 -14.03
CA ILE A 264 10.89 8.48 -13.99
C ILE A 264 11.30 8.89 -15.41
N THR A 265 11.02 10.13 -15.77
CA THR A 265 11.37 10.74 -17.07
C THR A 265 12.46 11.79 -16.95
N GLU A 266 12.58 12.44 -15.78
CA GLU A 266 13.46 13.59 -15.55
C GLU A 266 14.14 13.49 -14.18
N GLU A 267 15.38 13.97 -14.07
CA GLU A 267 16.18 14.03 -12.83
C GLU A 267 16.97 15.35 -12.77
N TYR A 268 16.94 16.01 -11.61
CA TYR A 268 17.57 17.31 -11.34
C TYR A 268 18.34 17.31 -10.00
#